data_AF-A0A812IAC2-F1
#
_entry.id   AF-A0A812IAC2-F1
#
_cell.length_a   1.000
_cell.length_b   1.000
_cell.length_c   1.000
_cell.angle_alpha   90.00
_cell.angle_beta   90.00
_cell.angle_gamma   90.00
#
_symmetry.space_group_name_H-M   'P 1'
#
loop_
_entity.id
_entity.type
_entity.pdbx_description
1 polymer ?
#
loop_
_entity_poly.entity_id
_entity_poly.type
_entity_poly.pdbx_seq_one_letter_code
_entity_poly.pdbx_strand_id
1 'polypeptide(L)'
;ETVGELLAASEDLKTTAELIRRYILVVHRAWKKGAQGAAEAVPDLSSLQPLVDLASAKALDEKEEDHMRNCCLQSLRGEHLLAQKSYLDLIHGSKTWVTGGLLYISSDEPKGNERMWGQKWRKIEDKGSLLDNAATQKALQSFKRLLSYREKVGK
;
A
#
# COMPACT_ATOMS: atom_id res chain seq x y z
N GLU A 1 17.88 17.21 -0.44
CA GLU A 1 17.22 15.96 -0.86
C GLU A 1 16.14 16.26 -1.88
N THR A 2 16.52 16.14 -3.14
CA THR A 2 15.64 16.10 -4.31
C THR A 2 15.31 14.64 -4.66
N VAL A 3 14.37 14.43 -5.60
CA VAL A 3 14.00 13.09 -6.08
C VAL A 3 15.20 12.35 -6.67
N GLY A 4 16.07 13.05 -7.42
CA GLY A 4 17.29 12.47 -7.99
C GLY A 4 18.33 12.10 -6.94
N GLU A 5 18.51 12.96 -5.92
CA GLU A 5 19.38 12.65 -4.77
C GLU A 5 18.87 11.42 -4.00
N LEU A 6 17.55 11.29 -3.82
CA LEU A 6 16.97 10.13 -3.14
C LEU A 6 17.09 8.85 -3.97
N LEU A 7 16.95 8.92 -5.29
CA LEU A 7 17.14 7.74 -6.16
C LEU A 7 18.58 7.24 -6.07
N ALA A 8 19.57 8.14 -6.13
CA ALA A 8 20.98 7.78 -5.97
C ALA A 8 21.26 7.20 -4.57
N ALA A 9 20.69 7.79 -3.52
CA ALA A 9 20.84 7.28 -2.16
C ALA A 9 20.08 5.98 -1.88
N SER A 10 19.11 5.61 -2.73
CA SER A 10 18.22 4.47 -2.49
C SER A 10 18.91 3.11 -2.57
N GLU A 11 20.04 3.04 -3.28
CA GLU A 11 20.88 1.84 -3.38
C GLU A 11 21.63 1.56 -2.08
N ASP A 12 21.97 2.62 -1.33
CA ASP A 12 22.69 2.55 -0.05
C ASP A 12 21.76 2.43 1.18
N LEU A 13 20.44 2.62 0.98
CA LEU A 13 19.48 2.58 2.08
C LEU A 13 19.22 1.14 2.57
N LYS A 14 19.76 0.86 3.77
CA LYS A 14 19.69 -0.42 4.46
C LYS A 14 18.30 -0.82 4.94
N THR A 15 17.36 0.13 5.11
CA THR A 15 16.02 -0.17 5.64
C THR A 15 14.91 0.40 4.76
N THR A 16 13.87 -0.40 4.56
CA THR A 16 12.66 -0.01 3.82
C THR A 16 11.93 1.15 4.50
N ALA A 17 11.89 1.18 5.82
CA ALA A 17 11.29 2.26 6.62
C ALA A 17 11.93 3.62 6.33
N GLU A 18 13.27 3.67 6.22
CA GLU A 18 13.97 4.92 5.96
C GLU A 18 13.72 5.41 4.52
N LEU A 19 13.68 4.49 3.55
CA LEU A 19 13.32 4.81 2.17
C LEU A 19 11.90 5.39 2.09
N ILE A 20 10.91 4.74 2.70
CA ILE A 20 9.51 5.20 2.71
C ILE A 20 9.41 6.60 3.35
N ARG A 21 10.06 6.78 4.51
CA ARG A 21 10.06 8.07 5.22
C ARG A 21 10.64 9.18 4.37
N ARG A 22 11.83 8.97 3.77
CA ARG A 22 12.49 9.97 2.92
C ARG A 22 11.67 10.24 1.66
N TYR A 23 11.13 9.19 1.03
CA TYR A 23 10.25 9.33 -0.13
C TYR A 23 9.04 10.22 0.16
N ILE A 24 8.31 9.93 1.23
CA ILE A 24 7.15 10.73 1.65
C ILE A 24 7.55 12.19 1.83
N LEU A 25 8.64 12.46 2.55
CA LEU A 25 9.09 13.82 2.83
C LEU A 25 9.51 14.57 1.55
N VAL A 26 10.26 13.92 0.67
CA VAL A 26 10.75 14.52 -0.59
C VAL A 26 9.57 14.82 -1.52
N VAL A 27 8.67 13.85 -1.73
CA VAL A 27 7.53 14.01 -2.64
C VAL A 27 6.50 14.99 -2.09
N HIS A 28 6.21 14.95 -0.80
CA HIS A 28 5.30 15.91 -0.15
C HIS A 28 5.86 17.34 -0.24
N ARG A 29 7.16 17.55 -0.02
CA ARG A 29 7.79 18.87 -0.17
C ARG A 29 7.75 19.35 -1.62
N ALA A 30 7.99 18.47 -2.59
CA ALA A 30 7.89 18.79 -4.01
C ALA A 30 6.46 19.22 -4.37
N TRP A 31 5.45 18.46 -3.92
CA TRP A 31 4.04 18.80 -4.13
C TRP A 31 3.67 20.12 -3.48
N LYS A 32 4.05 20.35 -2.21
CA LYS A 32 3.75 21.61 -1.53
C LYS A 32 4.35 22.84 -2.24
N LYS A 33 5.55 22.70 -2.83
CA LYS A 33 6.15 23.75 -3.66
C LYS A 33 5.38 23.97 -4.96
N GLY A 34 5.01 22.90 -5.67
CA GLY A 34 4.26 22.99 -6.92
C GLY A 34 2.78 23.37 -6.76
N ALA A 35 2.20 23.15 -5.59
CA ALA A 35 0.80 23.44 -5.27
C ALA A 35 0.56 24.88 -4.80
N GLN A 36 1.57 25.76 -4.81
CA GLN A 36 1.39 27.19 -4.58
C GLN A 36 0.54 27.79 -5.72
N GLY A 37 -0.78 27.63 -5.64
CA GLY A 37 -1.77 28.07 -6.64
C GLY A 37 -2.72 27.00 -7.18
N ALA A 38 -2.60 25.72 -6.78
CA ALA A 38 -3.47 24.64 -7.25
C ALA A 38 -4.56 24.27 -6.23
N ALA A 39 -5.76 23.95 -6.72
CA ALA A 39 -6.91 23.54 -5.89
C ALA A 39 -6.79 22.12 -5.30
N GLU A 40 -5.75 21.35 -5.66
CA GLU A 40 -5.53 20.01 -5.09
C GLU A 40 -4.92 20.11 -3.69
N ALA A 41 -5.69 19.68 -2.70
CA ALA A 41 -5.23 19.59 -1.31
C ALA A 41 -4.10 18.54 -1.18
N VAL A 42 -2.91 19.01 -0.83
CA VAL A 42 -1.77 18.17 -0.46
C VAL A 42 -2.16 17.33 0.76
N PRO A 43 -1.95 16.00 0.76
CA PRO A 43 -2.27 15.16 1.91
C PRO A 43 -1.42 15.55 3.13
N ASP A 44 -2.04 15.62 4.31
CA ASP A 44 -1.35 15.94 5.55
C ASP A 44 -0.28 14.90 5.89
N LEU A 45 0.90 15.34 6.35
CA LEU A 45 1.97 14.43 6.78
C LEU A 45 1.53 13.49 7.90
N SER A 46 0.63 13.94 8.78
CA SER A 46 0.09 13.13 9.87
C SER A 46 -0.74 11.95 9.38
N SER A 47 -1.36 12.03 8.20
CA SER A 47 -2.11 10.90 7.64
C SER A 47 -1.20 9.80 7.11
N LEU A 48 0.07 10.12 6.82
CA LEU A 48 1.06 9.18 6.28
C LEU A 48 1.94 8.55 7.37
N GLN A 49 1.98 9.16 8.56
CA GLN A 49 2.78 8.68 9.69
C GLN A 49 2.51 7.21 10.06
N PRO A 50 1.26 6.70 10.06
CA PRO A 50 1.00 5.30 10.38
C PRO A 50 1.76 4.30 9.49
N LEU A 51 2.00 4.62 8.20
CA LEU A 51 2.78 3.76 7.31
C LEU A 51 4.28 3.76 7.67
N VAL A 52 4.80 4.92 8.07
CA VAL A 52 6.20 5.03 8.52
C VAL A 52 6.39 4.28 9.83
N ASP A 53 5.43 4.37 10.74
CA ASP A 53 5.47 3.69 12.03
C ASP A 53 5.41 2.17 11.84
N LEU A 54 4.54 1.65 10.96
CA LEU A 54 4.46 0.22 10.65
C LEU A 54 5.78 -0.33 10.07
N ALA A 55 6.37 0.39 9.11
CA ALA A 55 7.65 0.00 8.53
C ALA A 55 8.79 0.09 9.55
N SER A 56 8.78 1.10 10.44
CA SER A 56 9.82 1.27 11.47
C SER A 56 9.72 0.22 12.57
N ALA A 57 8.51 -0.20 12.91
CA ALA A 57 8.24 -1.25 13.89
C ALA A 57 8.48 -2.67 13.35
N LYS A 58 8.85 -2.82 12.05
CA LYS A 58 8.93 -4.12 11.36
C LYS A 58 7.65 -4.94 11.50
N ALA A 59 6.51 -4.24 11.47
CA ALA A 59 5.18 -4.86 11.59
C ALA A 59 4.62 -5.30 10.24
N LEU A 60 5.33 -5.00 9.14
CA LEU A 60 5.02 -5.44 7.79
C LEU A 60 5.62 -6.83 7.55
N ASP A 61 4.92 -7.67 6.79
CA ASP A 61 5.53 -8.90 6.31
C ASP A 61 6.57 -8.63 5.20
N GLU A 62 7.45 -9.59 4.93
CA GLU A 62 8.55 -9.44 3.95
C GLU A 62 8.03 -9.04 2.55
N LYS A 63 6.85 -9.53 2.15
CA LYS A 63 6.26 -9.21 0.86
C LYS A 63 5.69 -7.80 0.83
N GLU A 64 5.02 -7.38 1.89
CA GLU A 64 4.51 -6.02 2.06
C GLU A 64 5.65 -5.00 2.08
N GLU A 65 6.76 -5.32 2.75
CA GLU A 65 7.98 -4.51 2.70
C GLU A 65 8.54 -4.41 1.28
N ASP A 66 8.65 -5.53 0.55
CA ASP A 66 9.11 -5.55 -0.84
C ASP A 66 8.20 -4.73 -1.76
N HIS A 67 6.88 -4.89 -1.65
CA HIS A 67 5.92 -4.12 -2.44
C HIS A 67 5.98 -2.63 -2.11
N MET A 68 6.11 -2.25 -0.84
CA MET A 68 6.31 -0.85 -0.42
C MET A 68 7.62 -0.27 -0.94
N ARG A 69 8.71 -1.03 -0.89
CA ARG A 69 10.01 -0.63 -1.44
C ARG A 69 9.91 -0.42 -2.95
N ASN A 70 9.32 -1.37 -3.66
CA ASN A 70 9.12 -1.31 -5.10
C ASN A 70 8.24 -0.13 -5.52
N CYS A 71 7.18 0.19 -4.78
CA CYS A 71 6.36 1.39 -5.00
C CYS A 71 7.23 2.66 -4.99
N CYS A 72 8.08 2.82 -3.98
CA CYS A 72 8.94 3.98 -3.84
C CYS A 72 9.97 4.04 -4.97
N LEU A 73 10.70 2.95 -5.22
CA LEU A 73 11.78 2.90 -6.22
C LEU A 73 11.25 3.12 -7.65
N GLN A 74 10.19 2.42 -8.04
CA GLN A 74 9.60 2.54 -9.38
C GLN A 74 9.01 3.95 -9.58
N SER A 75 8.43 4.55 -8.54
CA SER A 75 7.96 5.94 -8.60
C SER A 75 9.10 6.97 -8.73
N LEU A 76 10.24 6.71 -8.10
CA LEU A 76 11.44 7.55 -8.25
C LEU A 76 12.05 7.43 -9.65
N ARG A 77 12.05 6.23 -10.23
CA ARG A 77 12.53 5.93 -11.60
C ARG A 77 11.61 6.43 -12.72
N GLY A 78 10.39 6.88 -12.40
CA GLY A 78 9.40 7.32 -13.40
C GLY A 78 8.60 6.16 -14.01
N GLU A 79 8.73 4.94 -13.49
CA GLU A 79 7.99 3.75 -13.93
C GLU A 79 6.59 3.71 -13.28
N HIS A 80 5.74 4.70 -13.62
CA HIS A 80 4.48 4.94 -12.90
C HIS A 80 3.51 3.75 -12.94
N LEU A 81 3.45 3.02 -14.06
CA LEU A 81 2.58 1.85 -14.20
C LEU A 81 3.02 0.69 -13.30
N LEU A 82 4.34 0.47 -13.20
CA LEU A 82 4.90 -0.55 -12.31
C LEU A 82 4.69 -0.16 -10.86
N ALA A 83 4.89 1.12 -10.51
CA ALA A 83 4.66 1.62 -9.16
C ALA A 83 3.19 1.45 -8.73
N GLN A 84 2.23 1.72 -9.63
CA GLN A 84 0.81 1.48 -9.36
C GLN A 84 0.47 0.00 -9.23
N LYS A 85 1.06 -0.86 -10.05
CA LYS A 85 0.91 -2.32 -9.93
C LYS A 85 1.41 -2.79 -8.56
N SER A 86 2.59 -2.37 -8.15
CA SER A 86 3.16 -2.70 -6.84
C SER A 86 2.29 -2.20 -5.68
N TYR A 87 1.62 -1.05 -5.84
CA TYR A 87 0.66 -0.51 -4.86
C TYR A 87 -0.60 -1.36 -4.77
N LEU A 88 -1.11 -1.87 -5.90
CA LEU A 88 -2.24 -2.80 -5.91
C LEU A 88 -1.86 -4.14 -5.29
N ASP A 89 -0.68 -4.65 -5.60
CA ASP A 89 -0.14 -5.90 -5.04
C ASP A 89 0.05 -5.78 -3.52
N LEU A 90 0.46 -4.61 -3.02
CA LEU A 90 0.53 -4.32 -1.58
C LEU A 90 -0.85 -4.39 -0.90
N ILE A 91 -1.88 -3.80 -1.52
CA ILE A 91 -3.21 -3.71 -0.91
C ILE A 91 -3.94 -5.04 -0.94
N HIS A 92 -3.85 -5.74 -2.07
CA HIS A 92 -4.53 -7.02 -2.24
C HIS A 92 -3.72 -8.16 -1.61
N GLY A 93 -2.40 -8.00 -1.48
CA GLY A 93 -1.50 -9.08 -1.09
C GLY A 93 -1.64 -10.30 -2.01
N SER A 94 -1.06 -11.44 -1.59
CA SER A 94 -1.36 -12.73 -2.23
C SER A 94 -2.69 -13.33 -1.76
N LYS A 95 -3.57 -12.53 -1.13
CA LYS A 95 -4.83 -13.02 -0.59
C LYS A 95 -5.82 -13.13 -1.72
N THR A 96 -6.40 -14.33 -1.86
CA THR A 96 -7.49 -14.58 -2.81
C THR A 96 -8.75 -13.79 -2.47
N TRP A 97 -8.85 -13.23 -1.25
CA TRP A 97 -9.98 -12.46 -0.73
C TRP A 97 -9.45 -11.34 0.19
N VAL A 98 -9.59 -10.08 -0.23
CA VAL A 98 -8.96 -8.91 0.41
C VAL A 98 -9.90 -8.18 1.37
N THR A 99 -11.20 -8.22 1.08
CA THR A 99 -12.27 -7.74 1.94
C THR A 99 -13.03 -8.94 2.46
N GLY A 100 -13.17 -9.02 3.78
CA GLY A 100 -13.96 -9.97 4.57
C GLY A 100 -14.55 -11.15 3.81
N GLY A 101 -14.08 -12.36 4.12
CA GLY A 101 -14.75 -13.58 3.71
C GLY A 101 -16.20 -13.54 4.17
N LEU A 102 -17.12 -13.30 3.24
CA LEU A 102 -18.54 -13.56 3.46
C LEU A 102 -18.65 -15.04 3.80
N LEU A 103 -19.05 -15.31 5.04
CA LEU A 103 -19.47 -16.64 5.46
C LEU A 103 -20.77 -16.92 4.68
N TYR A 104 -20.63 -17.53 3.49
CA TYR A 104 -21.76 -18.13 2.81
C TYR A 104 -22.17 -19.37 3.60
N ILE A 105 -23.06 -19.18 4.57
CA ILE A 105 -23.98 -20.24 4.94
C ILE A 105 -24.95 -20.31 3.76
N SER A 106 -24.80 -21.31 2.89
CA SER A 106 -25.86 -21.57 1.92
C SER A 106 -27.15 -21.75 2.72
N SER A 107 -28.15 -20.91 2.47
CA SER A 107 -29.49 -20.99 3.07
C SER A 107 -30.31 -22.16 2.52
N ASP A 108 -29.69 -23.09 1.81
CA ASP A 108 -30.30 -24.35 1.46
C ASP A 108 -30.20 -25.29 2.67
N GLU A 109 -31.33 -25.39 3.38
CA GLU A 109 -31.56 -26.43 4.38
C GLU A 109 -31.11 -27.81 3.84
N PRO A 110 -30.63 -28.71 4.72
CA PRO A 110 -30.19 -30.03 4.28
C PRO A 110 -31.39 -30.81 3.72
N LYS A 111 -31.56 -30.79 2.40
CA LYS A 111 -32.41 -31.76 1.74
C LYS A 111 -31.71 -33.11 1.86
N GLY A 112 -32.28 -33.95 2.73
CA GLY A 112 -31.83 -35.30 2.92
C GLY A 112 -31.70 -36.01 1.57
N ASN A 113 -30.61 -36.77 1.44
CA ASN A 113 -30.40 -37.84 0.46
C ASN A 113 -29.52 -37.64 -0.78
N GLU A 114 -28.64 -36.63 -0.86
CA GLU A 114 -27.58 -36.65 -1.88
C GLU A 114 -26.19 -36.37 -1.29
N ARG A 115 -25.22 -37.18 -1.74
CA ARG A 115 -23.79 -37.16 -1.38
C ARG A 115 -23.30 -35.73 -1.16
N MET A 116 -23.22 -35.33 0.10
CA MET A 116 -22.78 -33.99 0.46
C MET A 116 -21.32 -33.83 0.08
N TRP A 117 -21.10 -33.02 -0.96
CA TRP A 117 -19.80 -32.44 -1.27
C TRP A 117 -19.30 -31.79 0.01
N GLY A 118 -18.22 -32.36 0.55
CA GLY A 118 -17.72 -32.03 1.88
C GLY A 118 -17.65 -30.53 2.08
N GLN A 119 -18.27 -30.08 3.17
CA GLN A 119 -18.04 -28.76 3.72
C GLN A 119 -16.52 -28.56 3.82
N LYS A 120 -15.92 -27.90 2.82
CA LYS A 120 -14.54 -27.49 2.90
C LYS A 120 -14.52 -26.30 3.84
N TRP A 121 -14.33 -26.58 5.12
CA TRP A 121 -13.84 -25.62 6.10
C TRP A 121 -12.50 -25.10 5.58
N ARG A 122 -12.54 -24.05 4.77
CA ARG A 122 -11.32 -23.32 4.43
C ARG A 122 -11.00 -22.52 5.68
N LYS A 123 -9.98 -22.98 6.40
CA LYS A 123 -9.33 -22.18 7.42
C LYS A 123 -8.80 -20.94 6.71
N ILE A 124 -9.57 -19.85 6.77
CA ILE A 124 -9.11 -18.55 6.30
C ILE A 124 -7.96 -18.25 7.23
N GLU A 125 -6.73 -18.29 6.70
CA GLU A 125 -5.58 -17.81 7.44
C GLU A 125 -5.83 -16.32 7.68
N ASP A 126 -6.29 -16.02 8.90
CA ASP A 126 -6.59 -14.69 9.41
C ASP A 126 -5.28 -13.92 9.65
N LYS A 127 -4.49 -13.79 8.58
CA LYS A 127 -3.44 -12.77 8.55
C LYS A 127 -4.20 -11.48 8.30
N GLY A 128 -4.22 -10.58 9.28
CA GLY A 128 -4.87 -9.27 9.15
C GLY A 128 -4.43 -8.57 7.86
N SER A 129 -5.33 -7.82 7.23
CA SER A 129 -5.05 -6.96 6.09
C SER A 129 -4.56 -5.60 6.57
N LEU A 130 -3.66 -4.96 5.81
CA LEU A 130 -3.33 -3.53 6.01
C LEU A 130 -4.57 -2.63 5.89
N LEU A 131 -5.64 -3.13 5.28
CA LEU A 131 -6.94 -2.44 5.17
C LEU A 131 -7.82 -2.56 6.42
N ASP A 132 -7.52 -3.46 7.36
CA ASP A 132 -8.38 -3.70 8.52
C ASP A 132 -8.31 -2.53 9.52
N ASN A 133 -7.20 -1.78 9.52
CA ASN A 133 -7.04 -0.58 10.33
C ASN A 133 -7.36 0.68 9.52
N ALA A 134 -8.38 1.44 9.96
CA ALA A 134 -8.81 2.67 9.33
C ALA A 134 -7.69 3.73 9.21
N ALA A 135 -6.76 3.79 10.16
CA ALA A 135 -5.62 4.70 10.12
C ALA A 135 -4.65 4.30 8.99
N THR A 136 -4.34 3.01 8.87
CA THR A 136 -3.49 2.46 7.80
C THR A 136 -4.16 2.59 6.43
N GLN A 137 -5.47 2.38 6.34
CA GLN A 137 -6.24 2.59 5.12
C GLN A 137 -6.17 4.05 4.64
N LYS A 138 -6.36 5.01 5.55
CA LYS A 138 -6.24 6.44 5.24
C LYS A 138 -4.81 6.81 4.82
N ALA A 139 -3.81 6.18 5.44
CA ALA A 139 -2.41 6.36 5.08
C ALA A 139 -2.11 5.81 3.68
N LEU A 140 -2.60 4.62 3.33
CA LEU A 140 -2.46 4.02 2.00
C LEU A 140 -3.12 4.89 0.92
N GLN A 141 -4.32 5.41 1.18
CA GLN A 141 -4.97 6.35 0.25
C GLN A 141 -4.17 7.63 0.06
N SER A 142 -3.60 8.17 1.14
CA SER A 142 -2.73 9.35 1.09
C SER A 142 -1.44 9.04 0.31
N PHE A 143 -0.89 7.85 0.48
CA PHE A 143 0.29 7.38 -0.25
C PHE A 143 0.00 7.23 -1.75
N LYS A 144 -1.17 6.70 -2.12
CA LYS A 144 -1.63 6.67 -3.52
C LYS A 144 -1.66 8.05 -4.16
N ARG A 145 -2.13 9.06 -3.43
CA ARG A 145 -2.17 10.44 -3.93
C ARG A 145 -0.77 10.97 -4.23
N LEU A 146 0.24 10.63 -3.41
CA LEU A 146 1.65 10.96 -3.70
C LEU A 146 2.14 10.28 -4.98
N LEU A 147 1.80 9.00 -5.20
CA LEU A 147 2.14 8.28 -6.43
C LEU A 147 1.49 8.93 -7.66
N SER A 148 0.21 9.30 -7.57
CA SER A 148 -0.51 9.98 -8.66
C SER A 148 0.05 11.37 -8.93
N TYR A 149 0.46 12.13 -7.91
CA TYR A 149 1.16 13.40 -8.10
C TYR A 149 2.47 13.20 -8.88
N ARG A 150 3.27 12.19 -8.52
CA ARG A 150 4.50 11.84 -9.23
C ARG A 150 4.26 11.47 -10.69
N GLU A 151 3.19 10.73 -10.98
CA GLU A 151 2.77 10.44 -12.35
C GLU A 151 2.43 11.71 -13.13
N LYS A 152 1.68 12.65 -12.53
CA LYS A 152 1.33 13.91 -13.20
C LYS A 152 2.55 14.77 -13.53
N VAL A 153 3.56 14.79 -12.66
CA VAL A 153 4.80 15.56 -12.86
C VAL A 153 5.75 14.90 -13.85
N GLY A 154 5.68 13.57 -14.01
CA GLY A 154 6.51 12.81 -14.94
C GLY A 154 5.96 12.70 -16.37
N LYS A 155 4.74 13.21 -16.63
CA LYS A 155 4.13 13.34 -17.96
C LYS A 155 4.54 14.65 -18.61
#